data_AF-A0A524M3C4-F1
#
_entry.id   AF-A0A524M3C4-F1
#
_cell.length_a   1.000
_cell.length_b   1.000
_cell.length_c   1.000
_cell.angle_alpha   90.00
_cell.angle_beta   90.00
_cell.angle_gamma   90.00
#
_symmetry.space_group_name_H-M   'P 1'
#
loop_
_entity.id
_entity.type
_entity.pdbx_description
1 polymer ?
#
loop_
_entity_poly.entity_id
_entity_poly.type
_entity_poly.pdbx_seq_one_letter_code
_entity_poly.pdbx_strand_id
1 'polypeptide(L)'
;MSDNELEKYAKKQINAEAYTDDVHTCSHFECGQCNEVVPFTLRISYSDACDDARPAQDFAGTVYGTCSKCDSTDSLFGIIRGSHPETEQEYPVCSCGSDSFFLCMCERYEGAYGLQGFFDEGVIVGKCSTCGLLRTFLFTD
;
A
#
# COMPACT_ATOMS: atom_id res chain seq x y z
N MET A 1 -5.58 9.17 -12.80
CA MET A 1 -6.89 9.53 -12.19
C MET A 1 -6.67 9.60 -10.69
N SER A 2 -7.06 10.68 -10.00
CA SER A 2 -7.06 10.69 -8.53
C SER A 2 -8.36 10.02 -8.05
N ASP A 3 -8.27 8.87 -7.39
CA ASP A 3 -9.44 8.30 -6.71
C ASP A 3 -9.52 8.92 -5.32
N ASN A 4 -10.16 10.09 -5.25
CA ASN A 4 -10.31 10.87 -4.02
C ASN A 4 -10.92 10.08 -2.86
N GLU A 5 -11.68 9.01 -3.12
CA GLU A 5 -12.24 8.16 -2.08
C GLU A 5 -11.16 7.27 -1.45
N LEU A 6 -10.32 6.66 -2.29
CA LEU A 6 -9.21 5.81 -1.85
C LEU A 6 -8.16 6.62 -1.06
N GLU A 7 -7.82 7.82 -1.53
CA GLU A 7 -6.89 8.71 -0.82
C GLU A 7 -7.42 9.15 0.55
N LYS A 8 -8.71 9.51 0.63
CA LYS A 8 -9.36 9.83 1.91
C LYS A 8 -9.36 8.66 2.87
N TYR A 9 -9.63 7.46 2.36
CA TYR A 9 -9.59 6.24 3.17
C TYR A 9 -8.17 5.98 3.69
N ALA A 10 -7.14 6.14 2.84
CA ALA A 10 -5.74 5.99 3.22
C ALA A 10 -5.34 6.96 4.34
N LYS A 11 -5.63 8.27 4.17
CA LYS A 11 -5.36 9.31 5.17
C LYS A 11 -6.05 9.05 6.51
N LYS A 12 -7.25 8.45 6.48
CA LYS A 12 -7.95 8.03 7.71
C LYS A 12 -7.21 6.91 8.44
N GLN A 13 -6.56 5.98 7.74
CA GLN A 13 -5.85 4.87 8.38
C GLN A 13 -4.63 5.34 9.17
N ILE A 14 -3.90 6.34 8.65
CA ILE A 14 -2.73 6.95 9.30
C ILE A 14 -3.11 8.16 10.18
N ASN A 15 -4.38 8.28 10.55
CA ASN A 15 -4.91 9.33 11.42
C ASN A 15 -4.47 10.77 11.03
N ALA A 16 -4.42 11.08 9.72
CA ALA A 16 -3.86 12.34 9.21
C ALA A 16 -4.46 13.61 9.83
N GLU A 17 -5.73 13.57 10.24
CA GLU A 17 -6.42 14.71 10.87
C GLU A 17 -5.84 15.11 12.23
N ALA A 18 -5.18 14.20 12.94
CA ALA A 18 -4.52 14.51 14.20
C ALA A 18 -3.13 15.18 14.00
N TYR A 19 -2.60 15.15 12.78
CA TYR A 19 -1.27 15.63 12.42
C TYR A 19 -1.36 16.66 11.29
N THR A 20 -1.97 17.81 11.59
CA THR A 20 -2.29 18.83 10.59
C THR A 20 -1.08 19.56 10.02
N ASP A 21 0.05 19.55 10.73
CA ASP A 21 1.29 20.19 10.31
C ASP A 21 2.16 19.25 9.44
N ASP A 22 1.83 17.96 9.40
CA ASP A 22 2.55 16.95 8.63
C ASP A 22 2.15 16.96 7.15
N VAL A 23 3.06 16.44 6.32
CA VAL A 23 2.81 16.26 4.88
C VAL A 23 2.29 14.85 4.62
N HIS A 24 1.12 14.77 4.00
CA HIS A 24 0.45 13.50 3.67
C HIS A 24 0.40 13.31 2.16
N THR A 25 1.25 12.42 1.63
CA THR A 25 1.36 12.17 0.19
C THR A 25 0.65 10.88 -0.17
N CYS A 26 -0.31 10.95 -1.09
CA CYS A 26 -0.98 9.76 -1.64
C CYS A 26 -0.48 9.50 -3.06
N SER A 27 0.09 8.32 -3.28
CA SER A 27 0.62 7.88 -4.56
C SER A 27 -0.14 6.64 -5.02
N HIS A 28 -0.82 6.77 -6.17
CA HIS A 28 -1.46 5.64 -6.82
C HIS A 28 -0.41 4.76 -7.51
N PHE A 29 -0.60 3.45 -7.46
CA PHE A 29 0.28 2.53 -8.17
C PHE A 29 -0.06 2.52 -9.67
N GLU A 30 0.97 2.63 -10.49
CA GLU A 30 0.90 2.55 -11.95
C GLU A 30 1.61 1.29 -12.43
N CYS A 31 1.10 0.66 -13.49
CA CYS A 31 1.79 -0.46 -14.10
C CYS A 31 3.01 0.09 -14.87
N GLY A 32 4.22 -0.38 -14.55
CA GLY A 32 5.44 0.09 -15.21
C GLY A 32 5.51 -0.17 -16.73
N GLN A 33 4.73 -1.14 -17.23
CA GLN A 33 4.64 -1.41 -18.67
C GLN A 33 3.59 -0.55 -19.36
N CYS A 34 2.43 -0.37 -18.73
CA CYS A 34 1.33 0.42 -19.30
C CYS A 34 1.49 1.93 -19.07
N ASN A 35 2.22 2.34 -18.03
CA ASN A 35 2.26 3.69 -17.48
C ASN A 35 0.86 4.24 -17.19
N GLU A 36 0.02 3.39 -16.62
CA GLU A 36 -1.39 3.68 -16.30
C GLU A 36 -1.74 3.13 -14.92
N VAL A 37 -2.62 3.85 -14.21
CA VAL A 37 -3.27 3.35 -12.99
C VAL A 37 -4.31 2.30 -13.41
N VAL A 38 -4.07 1.06 -13.00
CA VAL A 38 -4.90 -0.11 -13.33
C VAL A 38 -5.16 -0.94 -12.07
N PRO A 39 -6.15 -1.83 -12.08
CA PRO A 39 -6.27 -2.84 -11.05
C PRO A 39 -5.11 -3.83 -11.08
N PHE A 40 -4.71 -4.30 -9.91
CA PHE A 40 -3.70 -5.34 -9.72
C PHE A 40 -4.27 -6.53 -8.95
N THR A 41 -3.86 -7.73 -9.34
CA THR A 41 -3.89 -8.89 -8.45
C THR A 41 -2.64 -8.85 -7.58
N LEU A 42 -2.81 -8.98 -6.27
CA LEU A 42 -1.74 -8.83 -5.30
C LEU A 42 -1.15 -10.17 -4.86
N ARG A 43 0.18 -10.18 -4.69
CA ARG A 43 0.89 -11.15 -3.86
C ARG A 43 1.78 -10.37 -2.89
N ILE A 44 1.54 -10.53 -1.60
CA ILE A 44 2.34 -9.89 -0.55
C ILE A 44 3.23 -10.96 0.06
N SER A 45 4.53 -10.82 -0.10
CA SER A 45 5.52 -11.63 0.60
C SER A 45 5.91 -10.95 1.91
N TYR A 46 6.10 -11.73 2.97
CA TYR A 46 6.53 -11.22 4.27
C TYR A 46 7.83 -11.87 4.73
N SER A 47 8.68 -11.06 5.34
CA SER A 47 9.92 -11.48 5.97
C SER A 47 9.72 -11.77 7.46
N ASP A 48 10.53 -12.68 8.00
CA ASP A 48 10.57 -12.99 9.44
C ASP A 48 11.21 -11.90 10.32
N ALA A 49 11.57 -10.76 9.71
CA ALA A 49 12.12 -9.60 10.40
C ALA A 49 11.10 -8.82 11.25
N CYS A 50 9.79 -9.07 11.11
CA CYS A 50 8.73 -8.37 11.82
C CYS A 50 7.73 -9.34 12.48
N ASP A 51 7.16 -8.95 13.62
CA ASP A 51 6.28 -9.78 14.47
C ASP A 51 4.80 -9.77 14.01
N ASP A 52 4.10 -10.89 14.21
CA ASP A 52 2.92 -11.38 13.46
C ASP A 52 1.55 -10.75 13.80
N ALA A 53 1.34 -9.45 13.59
CA ALA A 53 -0.02 -8.89 13.48
C ALA A 53 -0.37 -8.64 12.00
N ARG A 54 -1.54 -9.08 11.51
CA ARG A 54 -2.03 -8.78 10.15
C ARG A 54 -3.26 -7.84 10.24
N PRO A 55 -3.29 -6.69 9.53
CA PRO A 55 -2.21 -6.13 8.71
C PRO A 55 -0.97 -5.79 9.54
N ALA A 56 0.22 -6.00 8.97
CA ALA A 56 1.49 -5.71 9.63
C ALA A 56 1.56 -4.22 9.97
N GLN A 57 1.84 -3.92 11.23
CA GLN A 57 2.11 -2.54 11.67
C GLN A 57 3.50 -2.09 11.22
N ASP A 58 4.46 -3.02 11.26
CA ASP A 58 5.82 -2.83 10.77
C ASP A 58 6.06 -3.87 9.66
N PHE A 59 5.91 -3.46 8.39
CA PHE A 59 6.04 -4.35 7.25
C PHE A 59 7.49 -4.54 6.82
N ALA A 60 7.93 -5.81 6.80
CA ALA A 60 9.10 -6.23 6.04
C ALA A 60 8.70 -7.29 5.00
N GLY A 61 9.14 -7.09 3.76
CA GLY A 61 8.82 -7.95 2.63
C GLY A 61 8.57 -7.16 1.34
N THR A 62 7.89 -7.80 0.39
CA THR A 62 7.65 -7.23 -0.94
C THR A 62 6.19 -7.40 -1.36
N VAL A 63 5.59 -6.31 -1.83
CA VAL A 63 4.28 -6.31 -2.50
C VAL A 63 4.49 -6.43 -4.00
N TYR A 64 4.00 -7.52 -4.57
CA TYR A 64 3.96 -7.74 -6.01
C TYR A 64 2.57 -7.47 -6.55
N GLY A 65 2.50 -6.90 -7.75
CA GLY A 65 1.25 -6.66 -8.46
C GLY A 65 1.29 -7.23 -9.86
N THR A 66 0.29 -8.02 -10.22
CA THR A 66 0.03 -8.46 -11.59
C THR A 66 -0.98 -7.51 -12.22
N CYS A 67 -0.57 -6.81 -13.28
CA CYS A 67 -1.38 -5.83 -14.01
C CYS A 67 -2.58 -6.50 -14.70
N SER A 68 -3.80 -6.02 -14.45
CA SER A 68 -5.01 -6.58 -15.06
C SER A 68 -5.17 -6.30 -16.56
N LYS A 69 -4.27 -5.51 -17.17
CA LYS A 69 -4.33 -5.08 -18.58
C LYS A 69 -3.32 -5.80 -19.46
N CYS A 70 -2.09 -5.97 -18.97
CA CYS A 70 -0.98 -6.54 -19.75
C CYS A 70 -0.33 -7.77 -19.09
N ASP A 71 -0.88 -8.23 -17.96
CA ASP A 71 -0.44 -9.41 -17.20
C ASP A 71 1.03 -9.36 -16.71
N SER A 72 1.70 -8.21 -16.83
CA SER A 72 3.04 -8.04 -16.27
C SER A 72 2.98 -8.06 -14.75
N THR A 73 3.95 -8.74 -14.13
CA THR A 73 4.08 -8.80 -12.68
C THR A 73 5.36 -8.10 -12.26
N ASP A 74 5.22 -7.06 -11.45
CA ASP A 74 6.32 -6.23 -10.99
C ASP A 74 6.28 -6.09 -9.45
N SER A 75 7.43 -5.74 -8.86
CA SER A 75 7.48 -5.30 -7.46
C SER A 75 6.91 -3.88 -7.38
N LEU A 76 5.83 -3.72 -6.64
CA LEU A 76 5.18 -2.42 -6.43
C LEU A 76 5.83 -1.66 -5.27
N PHE A 77 6.16 -2.37 -4.20
CA PHE A 77 6.74 -1.79 -2.98
C PHE A 77 7.51 -2.87 -2.22
N GLY A 78 8.55 -2.50 -1.48
CA GLY A 78 9.23 -3.45 -0.61
C GLY A 78 10.11 -2.78 0.43
N ILE A 79 10.16 -3.39 1.62
CA ILE A 79 11.05 -3.03 2.72
C ILE A 79 11.87 -4.27 3.05
N ILE A 80 13.16 -4.25 2.72
CA ILE A 80 14.08 -5.36 2.97
C ILE A 80 14.93 -5.04 4.19
N ARG A 81 14.70 -5.77 5.29
CA ARG A 81 15.44 -5.62 6.54
C ARG A 81 16.55 -6.66 6.64
N GLY A 82 17.77 -6.26 6.27
CA GLY A 82 18.95 -7.11 6.36
C GLY A 82 18.88 -8.36 5.46
N SER A 83 19.37 -9.49 5.98
CA SER A 83 19.41 -10.78 5.26
C SER A 83 18.25 -11.71 5.61
N HIS A 84 17.18 -11.17 6.18
CA HIS A 84 16.01 -11.94 6.57
C HIS A 84 15.22 -12.39 5.33
N PRO A 85 15.01 -13.70 5.12
CA PRO A 85 14.30 -14.19 3.95
C PRO A 85 12.80 -13.87 4.04
N GLU A 86 12.14 -13.83 2.89
CA GLU A 86 10.69 -13.85 2.80
C GLU A 86 10.18 -15.28 2.96
N THR A 87 9.35 -15.52 3.97
CA THR A 87 8.94 -16.87 4.41
C THR A 87 7.45 -17.12 4.22
N GLU A 88 6.63 -16.08 4.20
CA GLU A 88 5.18 -16.17 4.07
C GLU A 88 4.66 -15.39 2.85
N GLN A 89 3.49 -15.81 2.34
CA GLN A 89 2.82 -15.13 1.24
C GLN A 89 1.31 -15.02 1.50
N GLU A 90 0.75 -13.83 1.27
CA GLU A 90 -0.68 -13.56 1.22
C GLU A 90 -1.12 -13.24 -0.22
N TYR A 91 -2.30 -13.76 -0.59
CA TYR A 91 -2.99 -13.46 -1.84
C TYR A 91 -4.34 -12.83 -1.48
N PRO A 92 -4.43 -11.50 -1.33
CA PRO A 92 -5.64 -10.88 -0.84
C PRO A 92 -6.82 -11.06 -1.80
N VAL A 93 -7.95 -11.51 -1.24
CA VAL A 93 -9.23 -11.61 -1.96
C VAL A 93 -10.27 -10.75 -1.25
N CYS A 94 -11.08 -10.03 -2.01
CA CYS A 94 -12.19 -9.24 -1.51
C CYS A 94 -13.34 -10.16 -1.05
N SER A 95 -14.19 -9.68 -0.14
CA SER A 95 -15.37 -10.43 0.31
C SER A 95 -16.36 -10.75 -0.82
N CYS A 96 -16.32 -10.03 -1.94
CA CYS A 96 -17.10 -10.33 -3.14
C CYS A 96 -16.49 -11.43 -4.03
N GLY A 97 -15.30 -11.93 -3.67
CA GLY A 97 -14.56 -12.97 -4.40
C GLY A 97 -13.56 -12.44 -5.44
N SER A 98 -13.52 -11.14 -5.71
CA SER A 98 -12.52 -10.54 -6.61
C SER A 98 -11.17 -10.38 -5.92
N ASP A 99 -10.09 -10.65 -6.63
CA ASP A 99 -8.69 -10.48 -6.21
C ASP A 99 -8.03 -9.24 -6.84
N SER A 100 -8.81 -8.38 -7.50
CA SER A 100 -8.34 -7.26 -8.31
C SER A 100 -8.64 -5.93 -7.64
N PHE A 101 -7.60 -5.10 -7.44
CA PHE A 101 -7.68 -3.86 -6.66
C PHE A 101 -6.97 -2.69 -7.32
N PHE A 102 -7.58 -1.51 -7.29
CA PHE A 102 -6.84 -0.26 -7.44
C PHE A 102 -6.11 0.04 -6.14
N LEU A 103 -4.86 0.48 -6.20
CA LEU A 103 -3.99 0.62 -5.03
C LEU A 103 -3.53 2.07 -4.85
N CYS A 104 -3.33 2.44 -3.58
CA CYS A 104 -2.76 3.71 -3.19
C CYS A 104 -1.86 3.49 -1.97
N MET A 105 -0.66 4.06 -2.01
CA MET A 105 0.18 4.27 -0.84
C MET A 105 -0.11 5.66 -0.28
N CYS A 106 -0.28 5.79 1.02
CA CYS A 106 -0.28 7.08 1.69
C CYS A 106 0.81 7.11 2.74
N GLU A 107 1.64 8.15 2.71
CA GLU A 107 2.75 8.34 3.64
C GLU A 107 2.57 9.65 4.42
N ARG A 108 2.91 9.61 5.71
CA ARG A 108 3.02 10.76 6.61
C ARG A 108 4.50 11.08 6.81
N TYR A 109 4.86 12.34 6.55
CA TYR A 109 6.18 12.88 6.84
C TYR A 109 6.03 13.98 7.89
N GLU A 110 6.81 13.89 8.99
CA GLU A 110 6.78 14.88 10.06
C GLU A 110 7.03 16.28 9.48
N GLY A 111 6.17 17.23 9.83
CA GLY A 111 6.35 18.62 9.47
C GLY A 111 7.11 19.40 10.54
N ALA A 112 8.13 20.16 10.14
CA ALA A 112 8.68 21.22 10.99
C ALA A 112 8.55 22.57 10.27
N TYR A 113 7.40 23.23 10.43
CA TYR A 113 7.17 24.61 9.93
C TYR A 113 7.51 24.80 8.43
N GLY A 114 7.07 23.87 7.57
CA GLY A 114 7.26 23.97 6.12
C GLY A 114 8.54 23.32 5.56
N LEU A 115 9.31 22.61 6.39
CA LEU A 115 10.31 21.65 5.93
C LEU A 115 9.73 20.23 5.96
N GLN A 116 9.93 19.48 4.87
CA GLN A 116 9.62 18.04 4.84
C GLN A 116 10.59 17.34 5.79
N GLY A 117 10.09 16.86 6.92
CA GLY A 117 10.86 16.12 7.92
C GLY A 117 11.01 14.64 7.56
N PHE A 118 11.18 13.82 8.58
CA PHE A 118 11.43 12.39 8.43
C PHE A 118 10.14 11.63 8.08
N PHE A 119 10.30 10.50 7.39
CA PHE A 119 9.21 9.52 7.24
C PHE A 119 8.80 9.04 8.64
N ASP A 120 7.49 8.97 8.87
CA ASP A 120 6.91 8.55 10.16
C ASP A 120 6.08 7.28 9.98
N GLU A 121 5.04 7.32 9.15
CA GLU A 121 4.15 6.17 8.95
C GLU A 121 3.64 6.12 7.50
N GLY A 122 3.35 4.93 7.00
CA GLY A 122 2.67 4.77 5.71
C GLY A 122 1.68 3.63 5.69
N VAL A 123 0.81 3.62 4.70
CA VAL A 123 -0.23 2.60 4.52
C VAL A 123 -0.47 2.30 3.05
N ILE A 124 -0.52 1.01 2.71
CA ILE A 124 -1.06 0.56 1.42
C ILE A 124 -2.52 0.16 1.60
N VAL A 125 -3.37 0.84 0.84
CA VAL A 125 -4.80 0.53 0.76
C VAL A 125 -5.19 0.17 -0.66
N GLY A 126 -6.33 -0.49 -0.82
CA GLY A 126 -6.92 -0.69 -2.13
C GLY A 126 -8.44 -0.67 -2.16
N LYS A 127 -8.94 -0.45 -3.37
CA LYS A 127 -10.35 -0.47 -3.73
C LYS A 127 -10.61 -1.63 -4.67
N CYS A 128 -11.49 -2.54 -4.29
CA CYS A 128 -11.86 -3.65 -5.14
C CYS A 128 -12.42 -3.15 -6.48
N SER A 129 -11.87 -3.62 -7.59
CA SER A 129 -12.29 -3.21 -8.94
C SER A 129 -13.71 -3.68 -9.29
N THR A 130 -14.25 -4.65 -8.55
CA THR A 130 -15.59 -5.21 -8.78
C THR A 130 -16.66 -4.57 -7.90
N CYS A 131 -16.51 -4.55 -6.58
CA CYS A 131 -17.55 -4.07 -5.66
C CYS A 131 -17.24 -2.70 -5.02
N GLY A 132 -16.07 -2.12 -5.28
CA GLY A 132 -15.66 -0.83 -4.73
C GLY A 132 -15.30 -0.84 -3.25
N LEU A 133 -15.31 -2.00 -2.57
CA LEU A 133 -14.94 -2.10 -1.16
C LEU A 133 -13.50 -1.67 -0.94
N LEU A 134 -13.28 -0.80 0.05
CA LEU A 134 -11.98 -0.31 0.46
C LEU A 134 -11.39 -1.23 1.52
N ARG A 135 -10.10 -1.52 1.43
CA ARG A 135 -9.36 -2.40 2.34
C ARG A 135 -7.97 -1.86 2.61
N THR A 136 -7.50 -2.04 3.84
CA THR A 136 -6.11 -1.82 4.24
C THR A 136 -5.33 -3.13 4.09
N PHE A 137 -4.15 -3.08 3.46
CA PHE A 137 -3.30 -4.26 3.27
C PHE A 137 -2.14 -4.33 4.26
N LEU A 138 -1.43 -3.23 4.47
CA LEU A 138 -0.30 -3.15 5.40
C LEU A 138 0.00 -1.70 5.79
N PHE A 139 0.66 -1.53 6.94
CA PHE A 139 1.30 -0.30 7.36
C PHE A 139 2.82 -0.44 7.21
N THR A 140 3.53 0.68 7.04
CA THR A 140 4.96 0.71 6.68
C THR A 140 5.81 1.52 7.65
N ASP A 141 5.41 1.59 8.93
CA ASP A 141 6.22 2.17 10.02
C ASP A 141 7.59 1.44 10.12
#